data_AF-X1U3K5-F1
#
_entry.id   AF-X1U3K5-F1
#
_cell.length_a   1.000
_cell.length_b   1.000
_cell.length_c   1.000
_cell.angle_alpha   90.00
_cell.angle_beta   90.00
_cell.angle_gamma   90.00
#
_symmetry.space_group_name_H-M   'P 1'
#
loop_
_entity.id
_entity.type
_entity.pdbx_description
1 polymer ?
#
loop_
_entity_poly.entity_id
_entity_poly.type
_entity_poly.pdbx_seq_one_letter_code
_entity_poly.pdbx_strand_id
1 'polypeptide(L)'
;YYRWHNDEFDRLVDDMAVTSMAELAKLKELTHDVMEIWLDELPDIQVVEWYHRIPMNTTYWTNWPTEDNMYVNGAFWHLTFGMILNELEPAQ
;
A
#
# COMPACT_ATOMS: atom_id res chain seq x y z
N TYR A 1 0.29 -0.23 -19.70
CA TYR A 1 0.22 -1.57 -19.12
C TYR A 1 1.44 -2.34 -19.53
N TYR A 2 2.26 -2.71 -18.55
CA TYR A 2 3.38 -3.62 -18.76
C TYR A 2 2.79 -4.95 -19.22
N ARG A 3 3.13 -5.37 -20.44
CA ARG A 3 2.64 -6.64 -21.03
C ARG A 3 3.53 -7.81 -20.60
N TRP A 4 4.11 -7.70 -19.42
CA TRP A 4 4.97 -8.71 -18.83
C TRP A 4 4.11 -9.84 -18.26
N HIS A 5 4.61 -11.06 -18.37
CA HIS A 5 3.95 -12.28 -17.90
C HIS A 5 5.01 -13.36 -17.68
N ASN A 6 4.89 -14.05 -16.56
CA ASN A 6 5.75 -15.16 -16.17
C ASN A 6 4.90 -16.15 -15.37
N ASP A 7 4.67 -17.35 -15.93
CA ASP A 7 3.79 -18.37 -15.33
C ASP A 7 4.25 -18.81 -13.93
N GLU A 8 5.56 -18.84 -13.67
CA GLU A 8 6.10 -19.23 -12.37
C GLU A 8 5.91 -18.14 -11.32
N PHE A 9 6.11 -16.88 -11.72
CA PHE A 9 5.80 -15.73 -10.86
C PHE A 9 4.32 -15.73 -10.46
N ASP A 10 3.42 -15.93 -11.44
CA ASP A 10 1.98 -15.99 -11.21
C ASP A 10 1.64 -17.11 -10.21
N ARG A 11 2.22 -18.31 -10.40
CA ARG A 11 2.04 -19.45 -9.47
C ARG A 11 2.52 -19.15 -8.05
N LEU A 12 3.70 -18.54 -7.89
CA LEU A 12 4.25 -18.20 -6.57
C LEU A 12 3.42 -17.14 -5.84
N VAL A 13 2.92 -16.14 -6.57
CA VAL A 13 2.03 -15.11 -6.01
C VAL A 13 0.69 -15.71 -5.61
N ASP A 14 0.13 -16.63 -6.39
CA ASP A 14 -1.10 -17.35 -6.03
C ASP A 14 -0.92 -18.20 -4.75
N ASP A 15 0.21 -18.90 -4.61
CA ASP A 15 0.55 -19.64 -3.40
C ASP A 15 0.71 -18.72 -2.17
N MET A 16 1.28 -17.52 -2.37
CA MET A 16 1.40 -16.51 -1.33
C MET A 16 0.02 -15.96 -0.90
N ALA A 17 -0.89 -15.73 -1.85
CA ALA A 17 -2.22 -15.18 -1.58
C ALA A 17 -3.10 -16.06 -0.68
N VAL A 18 -2.90 -17.39 -0.72
CA VAL A 18 -3.64 -18.35 0.12
C VAL A 18 -2.90 -18.77 1.39
N THR A 19 -1.62 -18.36 1.56
CA THR A 19 -0.83 -18.71 2.73
C THR A 19 -1.24 -17.85 3.93
N SER A 20 -1.37 -18.48 5.11
CA SER A 20 -1.80 -17.78 6.32
C SER A 20 -0.76 -16.75 6.77
N MET A 21 -1.23 -15.59 7.24
CA MET A 21 -0.38 -14.57 7.87
C MET A 21 0.36 -15.08 9.13
N ALA A 22 -0.10 -16.19 9.73
CA ALA A 22 0.60 -16.85 10.83
C ALA A 22 1.86 -17.63 10.36
N GLU A 23 1.94 -17.99 9.08
CA GLU A 23 3.03 -18.78 8.48
C GLU A 23 4.16 -17.87 7.94
N LEU A 24 4.68 -16.99 8.80
CA LEU A 24 5.63 -15.94 8.40
C LEU A 24 6.89 -16.47 7.69
N ALA A 25 7.39 -17.64 8.07
CA ALA A 25 8.58 -18.23 7.45
C ALA A 25 8.33 -18.55 5.96
N LYS A 26 7.19 -19.19 5.67
CA LYS A 26 6.78 -19.54 4.31
C LYS A 26 6.51 -18.29 3.47
N LEU A 27 5.84 -17.28 4.03
CA LEU A 27 5.60 -16.01 3.33
C LEU A 27 6.92 -15.31 2.95
N LYS A 28 7.92 -15.35 3.82
CA LYS A 28 9.25 -14.79 3.53
C LYS A 28 9.97 -15.55 2.42
N GLU A 29 9.89 -16.88 2.43
CA GLU A 29 10.45 -17.73 1.36
C GLU A 29 9.78 -17.43 0.01
N LEU A 30 8.45 -17.44 -0.05
CA LEU A 30 7.71 -17.09 -1.27
C LEU A 30 8.02 -15.66 -1.75
N THR A 31 8.14 -14.69 -0.84
CA THR A 31 8.53 -13.32 -1.20
C THR A 31 9.93 -13.29 -1.81
N HIS A 32 10.87 -14.05 -1.26
CA HIS A 32 12.23 -14.14 -1.79
C HIS A 32 12.22 -14.70 -3.22
N ASP A 33 11.53 -15.82 -3.44
CA ASP A 33 11.48 -16.49 -4.75
C ASP A 33 10.82 -15.61 -5.83
N VAL A 34 9.73 -14.92 -5.47
CA VAL A 34 9.05 -13.93 -6.34
C VAL A 34 9.99 -12.77 -6.69
N MET A 35 10.76 -12.27 -5.72
CA MET A 35 11.68 -11.16 -5.93
C MET A 35 12.92 -11.56 -6.73
N GLU A 36 13.37 -12.82 -6.66
CA GLU A 36 14.46 -13.34 -7.50
C GLU A 36 14.09 -13.22 -8.99
N ILE A 37 12.87 -13.63 -9.36
CA ILE A 37 12.35 -13.45 -10.73
C ILE A 37 12.20 -11.97 -11.08
N TRP A 38 11.62 -11.17 -10.19
CA TRP A 38 11.42 -9.73 -10.46
C TRP A 38 12.75 -9.00 -10.72
N LEU A 39 13.78 -9.30 -9.94
CA LEU A 39 15.09 -8.65 -10.06
C LEU A 39 15.89 -9.13 -11.28
N ASP A 40 15.66 -10.35 -11.76
CA ASP A 40 16.27 -10.85 -13.00
C ASP A 40 15.61 -10.25 -14.24
N GLU A 41 14.27 -10.22 -14.27
CA GLU A 41 13.52 -9.80 -15.46
C GLU A 41 13.20 -8.29 -15.50
N LEU A 42 13.24 -7.61 -14.36
CA LEU A 42 12.98 -6.17 -14.16
C LEU A 42 11.80 -5.62 -14.99
N PRO A 43 10.58 -6.16 -14.81
CA PRO A 43 9.41 -5.67 -15.55
C PRO A 43 9.05 -4.22 -15.21
N ASP A 44 9.37 -3.78 -13.98
CA ASP A 44 9.41 -2.39 -13.55
C ASP A 44 10.56 -2.22 -12.55
N ILE A 45 11.14 -1.01 -12.48
CA ILE A 45 12.31 -0.69 -11.68
C ILE A 45 11.88 0.07 -10.43
N GLN A 46 12.10 -0.50 -9.24
CA GLN A 46 11.78 0.14 -7.97
C GLN A 46 12.82 1.20 -7.61
N VAL A 47 12.61 2.45 -8.03
CA VAL A 47 13.55 3.57 -7.77
C VAL A 47 13.10 4.44 -6.60
N VAL A 48 11.80 4.59 -6.38
CA VAL A 48 11.26 5.60 -5.46
C VAL A 48 10.23 4.99 -4.52
N GLU A 49 10.44 5.20 -3.22
CA GLU A 49 9.38 5.10 -2.22
C GLU A 49 8.68 6.45 -2.13
N TRP A 50 7.40 6.48 -2.52
CA TRP A 50 6.65 7.74 -2.60
C TRP A 50 6.04 8.09 -1.23
N TYR A 51 6.46 9.24 -0.69
CA TYR A 51 5.92 9.75 0.57
C TYR A 51 4.56 10.41 0.39
N HIS A 52 3.60 10.02 1.24
CA HIS A 52 2.29 10.64 1.42
C HIS A 52 2.40 12.09 1.95
N ARG A 53 2.73 13.03 1.07
CA ARG A 53 2.75 14.48 1.34
C ARG A 53 1.43 15.11 0.91
N ILE A 54 0.43 15.04 1.78
CA ILE A 54 -0.94 15.40 1.44
C ILE A 54 -1.29 16.73 2.12
N PRO A 55 -1.49 17.81 1.35
CA PRO A 55 -1.92 19.08 1.92
C PRO A 55 -3.40 19.00 2.31
N MET A 56 -3.72 19.53 3.50
CA MET A 56 -5.09 19.60 4.01
C MET A 56 -5.57 21.05 4.02
N ASN A 57 -6.79 21.30 3.56
CA ASN A 57 -7.40 22.62 3.65
C ASN A 57 -8.13 22.74 4.99
N THR A 58 -7.69 23.70 5.81
CA THR A 58 -8.23 23.94 7.15
C THR A 58 -9.17 25.13 7.25
N THR A 59 -9.57 25.74 6.12
CA THR A 59 -10.48 26.89 6.10
C THR A 59 -11.89 26.52 6.57
N TYR A 60 -12.38 25.33 6.21
CA TYR A 60 -13.74 24.87 6.52
C TYR A 60 -13.81 23.55 7.29
N TRP A 61 -12.70 22.83 7.39
CA TRP A 61 -12.65 21.50 7.99
C TRP A 61 -11.47 21.38 8.95
N THR A 62 -11.73 20.81 10.12
CA THR A 62 -10.73 20.50 11.16
C THR A 62 -10.69 18.98 11.39
N ASN A 63 -9.92 18.56 12.39
CA ASN A 63 -9.76 17.15 12.78
C ASN A 63 -9.21 16.24 11.66
N TRP A 64 -8.38 16.79 10.77
CA TRP A 64 -7.61 16.01 9.80
C TRP A 64 -6.65 15.05 10.51
N PRO A 65 -6.34 13.89 9.90
CA PRO A 65 -5.33 13.00 10.44
C PRO A 65 -3.95 13.63 10.23
N THR A 66 -3.27 13.91 11.33
CA THR A 66 -1.92 14.48 11.38
C THR A 66 -1.01 13.58 12.21
N GLU A 67 0.27 13.92 12.31
CA GLU A 67 1.21 13.30 13.27
C GLU A 67 0.69 13.32 14.72
N ASP A 68 0.02 14.40 15.13
CA ASP A 68 -0.54 14.54 16.48
C ASP A 68 -1.87 13.78 16.66
N ASN A 69 -2.53 13.39 15.57
CA ASN A 69 -3.85 12.74 15.56
C ASN A 69 -3.93 11.64 14.48
N MET A 70 -3.18 10.55 14.68
CA MET A 70 -2.97 9.50 13.68
C MET A 70 -4.06 8.41 13.66
N TYR A 71 -5.34 8.78 13.57
CA TYR A 71 -6.42 7.78 13.52
C TYR A 71 -6.47 7.01 12.19
N VAL A 72 -5.96 7.59 11.10
CA VAL A 72 -5.81 6.95 9.77
C VAL A 72 -4.74 7.68 8.96
N ASN A 73 -4.30 7.12 7.83
CA ASN A 73 -3.46 7.86 6.88
C ASN A 73 -4.28 8.96 6.16
N GLY A 74 -3.67 10.09 5.83
CA GLY A 74 -4.36 11.22 5.19
C GLY A 74 -4.69 11.06 3.71
N ALA A 75 -4.38 9.92 3.07
CA ALA A 75 -4.46 9.80 1.62
C ALA A 75 -5.92 9.64 1.16
N PHE A 76 -6.50 10.71 0.63
CA PHE A 76 -7.91 10.71 0.22
C PHE A 76 -8.23 9.76 -0.95
N TRP A 77 -7.22 9.32 -1.70
CA TRP A 77 -7.36 8.32 -2.77
C TRP A 77 -7.27 6.88 -2.27
N HIS A 78 -6.96 6.67 -0.99
CA HIS A 78 -6.88 5.34 -0.41
C HIS A 78 -8.28 4.81 -0.04
N LEU A 79 -8.42 3.49 0.08
CA LEU A 79 -9.69 2.83 0.45
C LEU A 79 -10.19 3.24 1.84
N THR A 80 -9.36 3.93 2.63
CA THR A 80 -9.65 4.39 3.99
C THR A 80 -10.22 5.80 4.06
N PHE A 81 -10.43 6.51 2.94
CA PHE A 81 -10.89 7.90 2.97
C PHE A 81 -12.23 8.10 3.71
N GLY A 82 -13.12 7.10 3.68
CA GLY A 82 -14.37 7.13 4.44
C GLY A 82 -14.16 7.31 5.95
N MET A 83 -13.04 6.83 6.50
CA MET A 83 -12.69 7.04 7.91
C MET A 83 -12.34 8.52 8.18
N ILE A 84 -11.66 9.19 7.25
CA ILE A 84 -11.39 10.63 7.36
C ILE A 84 -12.70 11.41 7.37
N LEU A 85 -13.58 11.14 6.39
CA LEU A 85 -14.86 11.85 6.27
C LEU A 85 -15.74 11.74 7.51
N ASN A 86 -15.68 10.62 8.23
CA ASN A 86 -16.45 10.42 9.46
C ASN A 86 -15.92 11.25 10.64
N GLU A 87 -14.63 11.61 10.62
CA GLU A 87 -13.94 12.31 11.70
C GLU A 87 -13.81 13.82 11.44
N LEU A 88 -13.92 14.28 10.19
CA LEU A 88 -13.86 15.71 9.88
C LEU A 88 -14.96 16.50 10.59
N GLU A 89 -14.58 17.66 11.12
CA GLU A 89 -15.49 18.58 11.79
C GLU A 89 -15.54 19.94 11.04
N PRO A 90 -16.69 20.63 11.00
CA PRO A 90 -16.75 21.99 10.50
C PRO A 90 -15.85 22.92 11.33
N ALA A 91 -15.11 23.81 10.65
CA ALA A 91 -14.29 24.81 11.33
C ALA A 91 -15.14 25.96 11.95
N GLN A 92 -16.41 26.09 11.57
CA GLN A 92 -17.36 27.15 11.96
C GLN A 92 -18.77 26.60 12.15
#